data_AF-A0A8T0HUM7-F1
#
_entry.id   AF-A0A8T0HUM7-F1
#
_cell.length_a   1.000
_cell.length_b   1.000
_cell.length_c   1.000
_cell.angle_alpha   90.00
_cell.angle_beta   90.00
_cell.angle_gamma   90.00
#
_symmetry.space_group_name_H-M   'P 1'
#
loop_
_entity.id
_entity.type
_entity.pdbx_description
1 polymer ?
#
loop_
_entity_poly.entity_id
_entity_poly.type
_entity_poly.pdbx_seq_one_letter_code
_entity_poly.pdbx_strand_id
1 'polypeptide(L)'
;MATSIMIAAAAGSTVCSFPNVACSSVVVGGSAQAVPPLRSGASASLGGKGSSLYGTYTPTAFNAVSQKAFFTVTKALTRAELGDSLEEFLTKATTDKKLARLMMSMGEALRTIAFKVRTASCGATACINTFGDEQLAVDMLADKLLFEALKHSHVCKYACSEEEPVLQDMEGEGFCVAFDPLDGSSIVDTNFTVGTIFGVWPGDKLTGITGRDQAASAMGIYGPRTTYVIAINGFPGTHEFLLLDDGKWQHVKETTEIREGKLFSPGNLRATFDNPEYEKLINYYVSEKYTLRYTGGMVPDVNQVRRDT
;
A
#
# COMPACT_ATOMS: atom_id res chain seq x y z
N MET A 1 3.40 -7.90 16.39
CA MET A 1 4.20 -7.80 15.15
C MET A 1 3.22 -7.61 14.01
N ALA A 2 3.21 -6.43 13.38
CA ALA A 2 2.22 -6.08 12.37
C ALA A 2 2.66 -6.63 11.00
N THR A 3 1.86 -7.54 10.45
CA THR A 3 2.04 -8.04 9.07
C THR A 3 1.53 -6.95 8.13
N SER A 4 2.46 -6.15 7.60
CA SER A 4 2.17 -5.19 6.53
C SER A 4 1.72 -5.97 5.29
N ILE A 5 0.53 -5.69 4.78
CA ILE A 5 0.12 -6.07 3.42
C ILE A 5 1.04 -5.29 2.47
N MET A 6 2.09 -5.94 1.99
CA MET A 6 2.92 -5.39 0.92
C MET A 6 2.09 -5.41 -0.37
N ILE A 7 1.75 -4.22 -0.85
CA ILE A 7 1.43 -4.01 -2.26
C ILE A 7 2.77 -4.11 -2.98
N ALA A 8 3.04 -5.28 -3.58
CA ALA A 8 4.16 -5.45 -4.50
C ALA A 8 3.76 -4.82 -5.83
N ALA A 9 4.25 -3.60 -6.09
CA ALA A 9 4.21 -3.03 -7.41
C ALA A 9 5.00 -3.95 -8.36
N ALA A 10 4.33 -4.49 -9.37
CA ALA A 10 4.93 -5.31 -10.40
C ALA A 10 5.81 -4.43 -11.32
N ALA A 11 7.07 -4.24 -10.94
CA ALA A 11 8.12 -3.74 -11.85
C ALA A 11 9.13 -4.87 -12.04
N GLY A 12 8.96 -5.64 -13.13
CA GLY A 12 9.76 -6.84 -13.39
C GLY A 12 9.84 -7.20 -14.86
N SER A 13 10.11 -6.24 -15.75
CA SER A 13 10.43 -6.51 -17.16
C SER A 13 11.83 -7.12 -17.25
N THR A 14 11.90 -8.43 -17.37
CA THR A 14 13.16 -9.18 -17.54
C THR A 14 13.62 -9.01 -18.98
N VAL A 15 14.69 -8.22 -19.19
CA VAL A 15 15.35 -8.10 -20.49
C VAL A 15 16.12 -9.39 -20.78
N CYS A 16 15.58 -10.20 -21.68
CA CYS A 16 16.27 -11.37 -22.20
C CYS A 16 17.50 -10.94 -23.01
N SER A 17 18.66 -11.45 -22.62
CA SER A 17 19.94 -11.24 -23.28
C SER A 17 20.13 -12.23 -24.43
N PHE A 18 20.52 -11.76 -25.61
CA PHE A 18 21.15 -12.58 -26.66
C PHE A 18 22.41 -11.87 -27.21
N PRO A 19 23.43 -12.62 -27.69
CA PRO A 19 24.82 -12.17 -27.68
C PRO A 19 25.34 -11.56 -29.00
N ASN A 20 26.36 -10.71 -28.83
CA ASN A 20 27.51 -10.36 -29.68
C ASN A 20 27.33 -10.14 -31.20
N VAL A 21 27.56 -8.88 -31.63
CA VAL A 21 28.37 -8.56 -32.82
C VAL A 21 29.25 -7.35 -32.50
N ALA A 22 30.55 -7.50 -32.73
CA ALA A 22 31.59 -6.49 -32.51
C ALA A 22 31.63 -5.45 -33.63
N CYS A 23 31.91 -4.18 -33.29
CA CYS A 23 32.71 -3.32 -34.15
C CYS A 23 33.34 -2.15 -33.39
N SER A 24 34.53 -1.79 -33.86
CA SER A 24 35.59 -1.01 -33.24
C SER A 24 35.36 0.50 -33.23
N SER A 25 35.88 1.20 -32.22
CA SER A 25 36.43 2.56 -32.39
C SER A 25 37.35 2.99 -31.23
N VAL A 26 38.65 3.00 -31.55
CA VAL A 26 39.72 3.94 -31.15
C VAL A 26 39.48 4.84 -29.92
N VAL A 27 40.29 4.62 -28.87
CA VAL A 27 40.49 5.56 -27.75
C VAL A 27 41.92 6.09 -27.81
N VAL A 28 42.09 7.41 -27.87
CA VAL A 28 43.35 8.12 -27.58
C VAL A 28 43.23 8.72 -26.19
N GLY A 29 44.23 8.46 -25.35
CA GLY A 29 44.22 8.74 -23.92
C GLY A 29 44.65 10.15 -23.50
N GLY A 30 44.65 10.35 -22.17
CA GLY A 30 45.30 11.48 -21.51
C GLY A 30 44.90 11.65 -20.03
N SER A 31 45.77 11.14 -19.13
CA SER A 31 46.13 11.62 -17.76
C SER A 31 45.02 11.79 -16.68
N ALA A 32 45.21 11.64 -15.36
CA ALA A 32 46.38 11.70 -14.47
C ALA A 32 46.07 10.95 -13.14
N GLN A 33 47.12 10.58 -12.41
CA GLN A 33 47.16 9.86 -11.13
C GLN A 33 46.91 10.77 -9.90
N ALA A 34 46.41 10.19 -8.80
CA ALA A 34 46.87 10.47 -7.43
C ALA A 34 46.45 9.35 -6.45
N VAL A 35 47.37 8.94 -5.57
CA VAL A 35 47.28 7.86 -4.55
C VAL A 35 47.45 8.50 -3.14
N PRO A 36 46.92 7.90 -2.05
CA PRO A 36 46.74 8.52 -0.71
C PRO A 36 47.78 7.94 0.29
N PRO A 37 47.51 7.65 1.60
CA PRO A 37 46.72 8.27 2.68
C PRO A 37 47.62 8.52 3.95
N LEU A 38 47.06 8.90 5.12
CA LEU A 38 47.56 8.42 6.42
C LEU A 38 46.58 8.67 7.60
N ARG A 39 46.59 7.71 8.53
CA ARG A 39 45.67 7.49 9.66
C ARG A 39 46.44 7.53 10.99
N SER A 40 45.80 8.08 12.03
CA SER A 40 45.81 7.76 13.48
C SER A 40 47.08 7.28 14.22
N GLY A 41 47.32 7.87 15.40
CA GLY A 41 48.09 7.30 16.50
C GLY A 41 47.63 7.85 17.86
N ALA A 42 47.40 6.96 18.83
CA ALA A 42 46.91 7.21 20.19
C ALA A 42 48.04 7.50 21.20
N SER A 43 47.71 8.07 22.37
CA SER A 43 48.47 7.83 23.62
C SER A 43 47.66 8.23 24.86
N ALA A 44 47.87 7.48 25.94
CA ALA A 44 47.19 7.55 27.22
C ALA A 44 48.15 7.94 28.36
N SER A 45 47.56 8.51 29.42
CA SER A 45 47.95 8.48 30.84
C SER A 45 49.29 9.07 31.32
N LEU A 46 49.23 9.86 32.40
CA LEU A 46 49.89 9.61 33.71
C LEU A 46 49.94 10.90 34.55
N GLY A 47 49.75 10.76 35.87
CA GLY A 47 50.13 11.80 36.83
C GLY A 47 49.33 11.76 38.12
N GLY A 48 49.89 11.14 39.16
CA GLY A 48 49.29 11.04 40.50
C GLY A 48 50.01 11.85 41.58
N LYS A 49 49.56 11.56 42.82
CA LYS A 49 50.12 11.83 44.16
C LYS A 49 49.59 13.06 44.92
N GLY A 50 49.20 12.83 46.18
CA GLY A 50 49.38 13.81 47.26
C GLY A 50 48.31 13.88 48.39
N SER A 51 48.29 12.88 49.28
CA SER A 51 48.22 12.97 50.77
C SER A 51 47.32 13.99 51.54
N SER A 52 46.62 13.45 52.55
CA SER A 52 46.60 13.88 53.98
C SER A 52 45.31 14.49 54.60
N LEU A 53 44.68 13.67 55.45
CA LEU A 53 44.22 13.87 56.85
C LEU A 53 43.19 14.94 57.29
N TYR A 54 42.23 14.43 58.09
CA TYR A 54 41.32 15.03 59.09
C TYR A 54 40.11 15.86 58.63
N GLY A 55 38.92 15.42 59.09
CA GLY A 55 37.71 16.25 59.11
C GLY A 55 36.41 15.42 59.15
N THR A 56 35.86 15.24 60.34
CA THR A 56 34.53 14.69 60.62
C THR A 56 33.40 15.58 60.05
N TYR A 57 32.20 14.98 59.91
CA TYR A 57 30.83 15.55 60.00
C TYR A 57 29.89 15.33 58.79
N THR A 58 28.88 14.48 59.08
CA THR A 58 27.45 14.50 58.70
C THR A 58 26.99 14.64 57.24
N PRO A 59 26.09 13.75 56.75
CA PRO A 59 25.50 13.88 55.41
C PRO A 59 24.36 14.91 55.41
N THR A 60 24.53 16.00 54.65
CA THR A 60 23.44 16.89 54.26
C THR A 60 22.78 16.38 52.98
N ALA A 61 21.46 16.22 53.04
CA ALA A 61 20.61 15.79 51.94
C ALA A 61 20.67 16.80 50.78
N PHE A 62 20.95 16.29 49.57
CA PHE A 62 20.87 17.08 48.34
C PHE A 62 19.42 17.22 47.90
N ASN A 63 19.04 18.46 47.63
CA ASN A 63 17.76 18.86 47.05
C ASN A 63 17.50 18.16 45.70
N ALA A 64 16.35 17.49 45.59
CA ALA A 64 15.87 16.95 44.33
C ALA A 64 15.38 18.09 43.41
N VAL A 65 16.07 18.28 42.29
CA VAL A 65 15.63 19.15 41.20
C VAL A 65 14.43 18.48 40.51
N SER A 66 13.28 19.14 40.59
CA SER A 66 12.03 18.77 39.91
C SER A 66 12.24 18.76 38.39
N GLN A 67 12.48 17.59 37.81
CA GLN A 67 12.35 17.39 36.37
C GLN A 67 10.87 17.55 35.98
N LYS A 68 10.55 18.63 35.27
CA LYS A 68 9.27 18.76 34.57
C LYS A 68 9.20 17.64 33.53
N ALA A 69 8.41 16.61 33.82
CA ALA A 69 8.04 15.60 32.84
C ALA A 69 7.35 16.29 31.66
N PHE A 70 7.95 16.20 30.48
CA PHE A 70 7.26 16.44 29.23
C PHE A 70 6.15 15.40 29.11
N PHE A 71 4.90 15.82 29.35
CA PHE A 71 3.74 15.02 29.00
C PHE A 71 3.63 15.01 27.48
N THR A 72 4.11 13.93 26.86
CA THR A 72 3.70 13.56 25.50
C THR A 72 2.21 13.23 25.58
N VAL A 73 1.36 14.17 25.14
CA VAL A 73 -0.07 13.90 24.92
C VAL A 73 -0.17 12.93 23.74
N THR A 74 -0.10 11.64 24.02
CA THR A 74 -0.60 10.62 23.11
C THR A 74 -2.11 10.77 23.14
N LYS A 75 -2.67 11.49 22.16
CA LYS A 75 -4.11 11.51 21.93
C LYS A 75 -4.51 10.06 21.66
N ALA A 76 -5.19 9.43 22.63
CA ALA A 76 -5.71 8.09 22.46
C ALA A 76 -6.60 8.09 21.21
N LEU A 77 -6.18 7.37 20.18
CA LEU A 77 -7.01 7.09 19.01
C LEU A 77 -8.23 6.34 19.53
N THR A 78 -9.39 7.01 19.54
CA THR A 78 -10.67 6.40 19.87
C THR A 78 -10.92 5.27 18.89
N ARG A 79 -11.14 4.07 19.40
CA ARG A 79 -11.43 2.88 18.61
C ARG A 79 -12.60 3.17 17.66
N ALA A 80 -12.45 2.87 16.38
CA ALA A 80 -13.53 2.99 15.41
C ALA A 80 -14.66 2.02 15.78
N GLU A 81 -15.91 2.49 15.76
CA GLU A 81 -17.06 1.65 16.06
C GLU A 81 -17.65 1.09 14.76
N LEU A 82 -18.22 -0.11 14.84
CA LEU A 82 -18.97 -0.67 13.70
C LEU A 82 -20.27 0.12 13.54
N GLY A 83 -20.66 0.40 12.31
CA GLY A 83 -21.83 1.21 11.97
C GLY A 83 -21.53 2.68 11.65
N ASP A 84 -20.34 3.18 12.02
CA ASP A 84 -19.87 4.52 11.65
C ASP A 84 -19.85 4.70 10.12
N SER A 85 -20.09 5.93 9.68
CA SER A 85 -19.82 6.33 8.30
C SER A 85 -18.31 6.37 8.01
N LEU A 86 -17.93 6.35 6.73
CA LEU A 86 -16.53 6.49 6.31
C LEU A 86 -15.88 7.78 6.86
N GLU A 87 -16.61 8.90 6.88
CA GLU A 87 -16.10 10.19 7.35
C GLU A 87 -15.86 10.19 8.87
N GLU A 88 -16.79 9.64 9.64
CA GLU A 88 -16.65 9.45 11.10
C GLU A 88 -15.46 8.53 11.42
N PHE A 89 -15.32 7.43 10.67
CA PHE A 89 -14.17 6.55 10.80
C PHE A 89 -12.85 7.28 10.53
N LEU A 90 -12.74 7.99 9.41
CA LEU A 90 -11.49 8.67 9.02
C LEU A 90 -11.10 9.74 10.05
N THR A 91 -12.08 10.44 10.63
CA THR A 91 -11.85 11.42 11.69
C THR A 91 -11.30 10.78 12.98
N LYS A 92 -11.68 9.53 13.27
CA LYS A 92 -11.15 8.73 14.39
C LYS A 92 -9.78 8.11 14.05
N ALA A 93 -9.58 7.69 12.80
CA ALA A 93 -8.42 6.92 12.37
C ALA A 93 -7.17 7.76 12.07
N THR A 94 -7.33 8.99 11.58
CA THR A 94 -6.21 9.88 11.28
C THR A 94 -6.49 11.33 11.69
N THR A 95 -5.44 12.04 12.13
CA THR A 95 -5.50 13.49 12.34
C THR A 95 -5.28 14.28 11.04
N ASP A 96 -4.79 13.63 9.99
CA ASP A 96 -4.53 14.25 8.71
C ASP A 96 -5.82 14.39 7.88
N LYS A 97 -6.32 15.63 7.83
CA LYS A 97 -7.52 15.98 7.07
C LYS A 97 -7.32 15.86 5.55
N LYS A 98 -6.09 16.03 5.05
CA LYS A 98 -5.80 15.85 3.62
C LYS A 98 -5.94 14.38 3.25
N LEU A 99 -5.41 13.47 4.08
CA LEU A 99 -5.58 12.03 3.87
C LEU A 99 -7.06 11.64 3.89
N ALA A 100 -7.81 12.10 4.91
CA ALA A 100 -9.25 11.82 4.99
C ALA A 100 -10.01 12.30 3.73
N ARG A 101 -9.72 13.51 3.23
CA ARG A 101 -10.31 14.04 2.00
C ARG A 101 -9.98 13.19 0.77
N LEU A 102 -8.73 12.74 0.63
CA LEU A 102 -8.33 11.86 -0.47
C LEU A 102 -9.09 10.54 -0.43
N MET A 103 -9.17 9.89 0.74
CA MET A 103 -9.87 8.61 0.90
C MET A 103 -11.37 8.73 0.64
N MET A 104 -12.00 9.83 1.04
CA MET A 104 -13.40 10.13 0.71
C MET A 104 -13.61 10.30 -0.80
N SER A 105 -12.75 11.09 -1.47
CA SER A 105 -12.81 11.32 -2.92
C SER A 105 -12.68 10.01 -3.70
N MET A 106 -11.72 9.16 -3.31
CA MET A 106 -11.57 7.83 -3.89
C MET A 106 -12.81 6.95 -3.65
N GLY A 107 -13.42 7.02 -2.46
CA GLY A 107 -14.67 6.31 -2.16
C GLY A 107 -15.84 6.70 -3.09
N GLU A 108 -15.91 7.95 -3.54
CA GLU A 108 -16.90 8.40 -4.53
C GLU A 108 -16.63 7.82 -5.93
N ALA A 109 -15.35 7.77 -6.34
CA ALA A 109 -14.96 7.10 -7.58
C ALA A 109 -15.33 5.61 -7.55
N LEU A 110 -15.00 4.89 -6.47
CA LEU A 110 -15.32 3.47 -6.33
C LEU A 110 -16.83 3.20 -6.38
N ARG A 111 -17.64 4.07 -5.76
CA ARG A 111 -19.12 3.99 -5.85
C ARG A 111 -19.58 4.09 -7.30
N THR A 112 -19.00 5.02 -8.05
CA THR A 112 -19.36 5.26 -9.47
C THR A 112 -18.91 4.10 -10.35
N ILE A 113 -17.67 3.61 -10.16
CA ILE A 113 -17.14 2.44 -10.87
C ILE A 113 -18.03 1.22 -10.63
N ALA A 114 -18.45 0.96 -9.39
CA ALA A 114 -19.34 -0.15 -9.08
C ALA A 114 -20.66 -0.10 -9.86
N PHE A 115 -21.24 1.08 -10.01
CA PHE A 115 -22.45 1.26 -10.83
C PHE A 115 -22.18 1.05 -12.32
N LYS A 116 -21.04 1.54 -12.81
CA LYS A 116 -20.63 1.40 -14.22
C LYS A 116 -20.31 -0.04 -14.59
N VAL A 117 -19.63 -0.80 -13.73
CA VAL A 117 -19.41 -2.23 -13.92
C VAL A 117 -20.74 -2.99 -13.92
N ARG A 118 -21.66 -2.69 -12.98
CA ARG A 118 -22.97 -3.36 -12.87
C ARG A 118 -23.86 -3.18 -14.10
N THR A 119 -23.75 -2.04 -14.78
CA THR A 119 -24.61 -1.67 -15.92
C THR A 119 -23.88 -1.70 -17.26
N ALA A 120 -22.65 -2.23 -17.29
CA ALA A 120 -21.85 -2.32 -18.50
C ALA A 120 -22.52 -3.25 -19.53
N SER A 121 -22.41 -2.86 -20.81
CA SER A 121 -22.78 -3.72 -21.92
C SER A 121 -21.57 -4.57 -22.29
N CYS A 122 -21.62 -5.88 -22.04
CA CYS A 122 -20.55 -6.79 -22.42
C CYS A 122 -20.77 -7.34 -23.82
N GLY A 123 -19.92 -6.90 -24.76
CA GLY A 123 -19.83 -7.44 -26.12
C GLY A 123 -18.73 -8.48 -26.24
N ALA A 124 -18.50 -8.99 -27.46
CA ALA A 124 -17.53 -10.06 -27.71
C ALA A 124 -16.06 -9.69 -27.42
N THR A 125 -15.72 -8.40 -27.38
CA THR A 125 -14.33 -7.93 -27.25
C THR A 125 -14.10 -7.05 -26.02
N ALA A 126 -15.14 -6.48 -25.41
CA ALA A 126 -15.02 -5.61 -24.24
C ALA A 126 -16.36 -5.42 -23.52
N CYS A 127 -16.30 -5.14 -22.23
CA CYS A 127 -17.40 -4.58 -21.46
C CYS A 127 -17.30 -3.05 -21.49
N ILE A 128 -18.34 -2.39 -21.99
CA ILE A 128 -18.34 -0.95 -22.26
C ILE A 128 -19.47 -0.25 -21.52
N ASN A 129 -19.21 0.97 -21.06
CA ASN A 129 -20.21 1.86 -20.47
C ASN A 129 -19.93 3.31 -20.91
N THR A 130 -20.85 4.23 -20.63
CA THR A 130 -20.71 5.64 -21.02
C THR A 130 -20.00 6.46 -19.96
N PHE A 131 -19.18 7.41 -20.39
CA PHE A 131 -18.59 8.45 -19.54
C PHE A 131 -18.68 9.77 -20.29
N GLY A 132 -19.43 10.73 -19.75
CA GLY A 132 -19.85 11.90 -20.52
C GLY A 132 -20.61 11.47 -21.78
N ASP A 133 -20.11 11.88 -22.95
CA ASP A 133 -20.68 11.56 -24.26
C ASP A 133 -19.97 10.38 -24.97
N GLU A 134 -18.93 9.80 -24.36
CA GLU A 134 -18.13 8.72 -24.95
C GLU A 134 -18.53 7.34 -24.40
N GLN A 135 -18.37 6.31 -25.23
CA GLN A 135 -18.48 4.90 -24.81
C GLN A 135 -17.07 4.31 -24.65
N LEU A 136 -16.74 3.85 -23.45
CA LEU A 136 -15.41 3.38 -23.07
C LEU A 136 -15.48 1.98 -22.49
N ALA A 137 -14.38 1.24 -22.62
CA ALA A 137 -14.16 0.03 -21.84
C ALA A 137 -14.12 0.37 -20.34
N VAL A 138 -14.64 -0.53 -19.50
CA VAL A 138 -14.86 -0.28 -18.06
C VAL A 138 -13.56 -0.04 -17.28
N ASP A 139 -12.44 -0.58 -17.74
CA ASP A 139 -11.09 -0.33 -17.25
C ASP A 139 -10.65 1.12 -17.48
N MET A 140 -10.69 1.60 -18.72
CA MET A 140 -10.38 2.99 -19.09
C MET A 140 -11.35 3.98 -18.46
N LEU A 141 -12.60 3.58 -18.25
CA LEU A 141 -13.59 4.37 -17.53
C LEU A 141 -13.20 4.51 -16.05
N ALA A 142 -12.83 3.41 -15.39
CA ALA A 142 -12.38 3.43 -14.01
C ALA A 142 -11.12 4.27 -13.84
N ASP A 143 -10.18 4.19 -14.78
CA ASP A 143 -8.97 5.00 -14.82
C ASP A 143 -9.27 6.51 -14.83
N LYS A 144 -10.13 6.95 -15.77
CA LYS A 144 -10.58 8.36 -15.84
C LYS A 144 -11.23 8.83 -14.54
N LEU A 145 -12.12 8.02 -13.96
CA LEU A 145 -12.81 8.36 -12.70
C LEU A 145 -11.84 8.52 -11.52
N LEU A 146 -10.81 7.68 -11.44
CA LEU A 146 -9.83 7.74 -10.37
C LEU A 146 -8.93 8.98 -10.51
N PHE A 147 -8.45 9.28 -11.71
CA PHE A 147 -7.72 10.52 -11.96
C PHE A 147 -8.57 11.77 -11.66
N GLU A 148 -9.84 11.79 -12.06
CA GLU A 148 -10.77 12.89 -11.76
C GLU A 148 -10.96 13.07 -10.24
N ALA A 149 -11.18 11.98 -9.51
CA ALA A 149 -11.30 12.02 -8.05
C ALA A 149 -10.02 12.49 -7.36
N LEU A 150 -8.85 12.09 -7.85
CA LEU A 150 -7.56 12.55 -7.32
C LEU A 150 -7.36 14.04 -7.59
N LYS A 151 -7.73 14.54 -8.77
CA LYS A 151 -7.68 15.96 -9.11
C LYS A 151 -8.64 16.79 -8.24
N HIS A 152 -9.88 16.34 -8.06
CA HIS A 152 -10.88 17.01 -7.19
C HIS A 152 -10.52 17.00 -5.70
N SER A 153 -9.67 16.06 -5.27
CA SER A 153 -9.16 16.03 -3.91
C SER A 153 -8.28 17.24 -3.58
N HIS A 154 -7.62 17.84 -4.58
CA HIS A 154 -6.60 18.91 -4.46
C HIS A 154 -5.41 18.59 -3.54
N VAL A 155 -5.29 17.36 -3.06
CA VAL A 155 -4.24 16.92 -2.12
C VAL A 155 -3.31 15.87 -2.72
N CYS A 156 -3.55 15.49 -3.97
CA CYS A 156 -2.69 14.60 -4.75
C CYS A 156 -1.78 15.43 -5.65
N LYS A 157 -0.47 15.22 -5.59
CA LYS A 157 0.51 15.83 -6.47
C LYS A 157 0.70 15.01 -7.73
N TYR A 158 1.09 13.74 -7.59
CA TYR A 158 1.23 12.82 -8.73
C TYR A 158 0.37 11.59 -8.57
N ALA A 159 -0.20 11.15 -9.67
CA ALA A 159 -0.91 9.89 -9.79
C ALA A 159 -0.26 9.02 -10.86
N CYS A 160 -0.28 7.70 -10.68
CA CYS A 160 0.25 6.72 -11.63
C CYS A 160 -0.72 5.55 -11.73
N SER A 161 -1.16 5.24 -12.94
CA SER A 161 -2.04 4.10 -13.24
C SER A 161 -1.24 2.91 -13.73
N GLU A 162 -1.74 1.70 -13.53
CA GLU A 162 -1.19 0.51 -14.19
C GLU A 162 -1.34 0.57 -15.71
N GLU A 163 -2.47 1.07 -16.21
CA GLU A 163 -2.79 1.13 -17.65
C GLU A 163 -1.77 1.99 -18.41
N GLU A 164 -1.43 3.14 -17.82
CA GLU A 164 -0.41 4.06 -18.31
C GLU A 164 0.56 4.41 -17.18
N PRO A 165 1.71 3.70 -17.06
CA PRO A 165 2.64 3.82 -15.93
C PRO A 165 3.53 5.08 -16.05
N VAL A 166 2.91 6.23 -16.25
CA VAL A 166 3.51 7.55 -16.33
C VAL A 166 2.95 8.40 -15.20
N LEU A 167 3.83 9.17 -14.55
CA LEU A 167 3.42 10.13 -13.52
C LEU A 167 2.63 11.27 -14.15
N GLN A 168 1.37 11.42 -13.72
CA GLN A 168 0.49 12.51 -14.12
C GLN A 168 0.33 13.50 -12.95
N ASP A 169 0.49 14.81 -13.22
CA ASP A 169 0.31 15.86 -12.22
C ASP A 169 -1.19 16.09 -11.99
N MET A 170 -1.64 15.90 -10.75
CA MET A 170 -3.03 16.07 -10.33
C MET A 170 -3.34 17.49 -9.84
N GLU A 171 -2.38 18.41 -9.96
CA GLU A 171 -2.51 19.84 -9.61
C GLU A 171 -2.78 20.09 -8.11
N GLY A 172 -2.49 19.11 -7.25
CA GLY A 172 -2.62 19.22 -5.80
C GLY A 172 -1.30 19.07 -5.03
N GLU A 173 -1.41 19.02 -3.70
CA GLU A 173 -0.25 18.90 -2.80
C GLU A 173 -0.51 18.06 -1.55
N GLY A 174 0.39 17.10 -1.29
CA GLY A 174 0.41 16.33 -0.05
C GLY A 174 0.79 14.86 -0.27
N PHE A 175 0.16 14.22 -1.24
CA PHE A 175 0.31 12.79 -1.49
C PHE A 175 0.61 12.47 -2.95
N CYS A 176 1.17 11.30 -3.19
CA CYS A 176 1.15 10.62 -4.48
C CYS A 176 0.37 9.32 -4.38
N VAL A 177 -0.29 8.94 -5.47
CA VAL A 177 -1.14 7.75 -5.51
C VAL A 177 -0.76 6.87 -6.69
N ALA A 178 -0.55 5.58 -6.43
CA ALA A 178 -0.46 4.57 -7.48
C ALA A 178 -1.69 3.67 -7.39
N PHE A 179 -2.29 3.33 -8.54
CA PHE A 179 -3.50 2.53 -8.56
C PHE A 179 -3.56 1.58 -9.77
N ASP A 180 -4.22 0.45 -9.56
CA ASP A 180 -4.76 -0.41 -10.62
C ASP A 180 -6.26 -0.11 -10.69
N PRO A 181 -6.75 0.45 -11.81
CA PRO A 181 -8.11 0.95 -11.92
C PRO A 181 -9.15 -0.18 -11.87
N LEU A 182 -8.86 -1.35 -12.45
CA LEU A 182 -9.81 -2.46 -12.53
C LEU A 182 -9.13 -3.82 -12.68
N ASP A 183 -8.60 -4.35 -11.58
CA ASP A 183 -8.15 -5.74 -11.45
C ASP A 183 -9.25 -6.72 -11.83
N GLY A 184 -8.95 -7.60 -12.79
CA GLY A 184 -9.90 -8.56 -13.35
C GLY A 184 -10.84 -7.98 -14.41
N SER A 185 -10.53 -6.83 -15.02
CA SER A 185 -11.31 -6.23 -16.13
C SER A 185 -11.66 -7.24 -17.25
N SER A 186 -10.73 -8.14 -17.57
CA SER A 186 -10.89 -9.18 -18.60
C SER A 186 -11.93 -10.26 -18.30
N ILE A 187 -12.38 -10.40 -17.04
CA ILE A 187 -13.35 -11.42 -16.61
C ILE A 187 -14.68 -10.80 -16.15
N VAL A 188 -14.91 -9.51 -16.41
CA VAL A 188 -16.17 -8.81 -16.08
C VAL A 188 -17.37 -9.46 -16.77
N ASP A 189 -17.20 -9.97 -17.99
CA ASP A 189 -18.23 -10.67 -18.77
C ASP A 189 -18.72 -11.96 -18.11
N THR A 190 -17.84 -12.66 -17.39
CA THR A 190 -18.18 -13.86 -16.60
C THR A 190 -18.91 -13.54 -15.30
N ASN A 191 -19.07 -12.26 -14.96
CA ASN A 191 -19.70 -11.78 -13.74
C ASN A 191 -18.99 -12.26 -12.46
N PHE A 192 -17.67 -12.48 -12.55
CA PHE A 192 -16.82 -12.72 -11.38
C PHE A 192 -16.56 -11.40 -10.65
N THR A 193 -16.14 -11.50 -9.38
CA THR A 193 -15.82 -10.31 -8.60
C THR A 193 -14.53 -9.70 -9.12
N VAL A 194 -14.56 -8.38 -9.36
CA VAL A 194 -13.42 -7.56 -9.81
C VAL A 194 -13.18 -6.43 -8.81
N GLY A 195 -12.13 -5.64 -8.98
CA GLY A 195 -11.87 -4.56 -8.02
C GLY A 195 -10.86 -3.52 -8.47
N THR A 196 -10.68 -2.50 -7.65
CA THR A 196 -9.68 -1.43 -7.83
C THR A 196 -8.71 -1.51 -6.66
N ILE A 197 -7.41 -1.31 -6.88
CA ILE A 197 -6.39 -1.26 -5.82
C ILE A 197 -5.70 0.09 -5.88
N PHE A 198 -5.43 0.70 -4.73
CA PHE A 198 -4.56 1.87 -4.69
C PHE A 198 -3.76 1.98 -3.40
N GLY A 199 -2.58 2.58 -3.52
CA GLY A 199 -1.70 2.97 -2.42
C GLY A 199 -1.50 4.48 -2.39
N VAL A 200 -1.39 5.04 -1.19
CA VAL A 200 -1.22 6.48 -0.96
C VAL A 200 0.09 6.71 -0.21
N TRP A 201 0.99 7.49 -0.80
CA TRP A 201 2.27 7.86 -0.21
C TRP A 201 2.35 9.36 0.05
N PRO A 202 2.92 9.81 1.18
CA PRO A 202 3.18 11.22 1.40
C PRO A 202 4.29 11.73 0.47
N GLY A 203 4.20 12.99 0.04
CA GLY A 203 5.21 13.65 -0.77
C GLY A 203 4.94 13.62 -2.28
N ASP A 204 6.01 13.62 -3.07
CA ASP A 204 6.01 13.91 -4.52
C ASP A 204 6.68 12.80 -5.37
N LYS A 205 6.85 11.59 -4.82
CA LYS A 205 7.55 10.48 -5.49
C LYS A 205 6.78 9.18 -5.39
N LEU A 206 6.76 8.43 -6.49
CA LEU A 206 6.31 7.03 -6.53
C LEU A 206 7.43 6.02 -6.83
N THR A 207 8.67 6.49 -7.01
CA THR A 207 9.85 5.65 -7.24
C THR A 207 10.87 5.81 -6.12
N GLY A 208 11.59 4.75 -5.76
CA GLY A 208 12.55 4.78 -4.65
C GLY A 208 11.90 4.84 -3.26
N ILE A 209 10.59 4.57 -3.21
CA ILE A 209 9.77 4.43 -2.01
C ILE A 209 9.45 2.96 -1.77
N THR A 210 9.03 2.62 -0.56
CA THR A 210 8.62 1.25 -0.21
C THR A 210 7.15 1.19 0.19
N GLY A 211 6.58 -0.01 0.20
CA GLY A 211 5.22 -0.21 0.70
C GLY A 211 5.04 0.15 2.18
N ARG A 212 6.12 0.22 2.97
CA ARG A 212 6.06 0.64 4.39
C ARG A 212 5.84 2.14 4.55
N ASP A 213 6.20 2.91 3.52
CA ASP A 213 6.11 4.38 3.53
C ASP A 213 4.69 4.89 3.18
N GLN A 214 3.75 3.98 2.90
CA GLN A 214 2.35 4.32 2.63
C GLN A 214 1.71 5.01 3.84
N ALA A 215 0.95 6.07 3.59
CA ALA A 215 0.04 6.67 4.57
C ALA A 215 -1.24 5.84 4.70
N ALA A 216 -1.75 5.34 3.58
CA ALA A 216 -2.91 4.46 3.52
C ALA A 216 -2.83 3.56 2.27
N SER A 217 -3.57 2.47 2.31
CA SER A 217 -3.86 1.67 1.13
C SER A 217 -5.30 1.18 1.18
N ALA A 218 -5.88 0.93 0.01
CA ALA A 218 -7.25 0.46 -0.04
C ALA A 218 -7.56 -0.31 -1.32
N MET A 219 -8.66 -1.03 -1.29
CA MET A 219 -9.24 -1.68 -2.45
C MET A 219 -10.75 -1.51 -2.49
N GLY A 220 -11.28 -1.21 -3.68
CA GLY A 220 -12.71 -1.31 -3.97
C GLY A 220 -13.01 -2.69 -4.53
N ILE A 221 -14.07 -3.32 -4.05
CA ILE A 221 -14.45 -4.68 -4.44
C ILE A 221 -15.85 -4.62 -5.04
N TYR A 222 -15.96 -5.06 -6.30
CA TYR A 222 -17.16 -5.04 -7.11
C TYR A 222 -17.67 -6.47 -7.30
N GLY A 223 -18.30 -7.00 -6.26
CA GLY A 223 -18.96 -8.31 -6.31
C GLY A 223 -20.48 -8.18 -6.18
N PRO A 224 -21.18 -9.20 -5.64
CA PRO A 224 -22.61 -9.07 -5.31
C PRO A 224 -22.86 -7.97 -4.27
N ARG A 225 -21.85 -7.64 -3.48
CA ARG A 225 -21.78 -6.47 -2.61
C ARG A 225 -20.66 -5.58 -3.08
N THR A 226 -20.87 -4.27 -3.02
CA THR A 226 -19.80 -3.29 -3.22
C THR A 226 -19.21 -2.96 -1.87
N THR A 227 -17.93 -3.26 -1.67
CA THR A 227 -17.23 -2.98 -0.41
C THR A 227 -15.95 -2.19 -0.66
N TYR A 228 -15.64 -1.29 0.26
CA TYR A 228 -14.41 -0.51 0.25
C TYR A 228 -13.58 -0.91 1.46
N VAL A 229 -12.39 -1.47 1.25
CA VAL A 229 -11.53 -1.95 2.33
C VAL A 229 -10.33 -1.02 2.46
N ILE A 230 -10.07 -0.53 3.67
CA ILE A 230 -9.08 0.49 3.96
C ILE A 230 -8.12 0.03 5.07
N ALA A 231 -6.84 0.29 4.88
CA ALA A 231 -5.82 0.25 5.92
C ALA A 231 -5.16 1.63 6.04
N ILE A 232 -5.14 2.21 7.25
CA ILE A 232 -4.45 3.46 7.56
C ILE A 232 -3.18 3.13 8.33
N ASN A 233 -2.02 3.57 7.83
CA ASN A 233 -0.76 3.27 8.49
C ASN A 233 -0.69 3.97 9.85
N GLY A 234 -0.30 3.22 10.90
CA GLY A 234 -0.30 3.70 12.28
C GLY A 234 -1.65 3.62 13.00
N PHE A 235 -2.74 3.23 12.33
CA PHE A 235 -4.01 2.88 12.97
C PHE A 235 -4.19 1.35 12.97
N PRO A 236 -4.60 0.72 14.08
CA PRO A 236 -4.75 -0.73 14.14
C PRO A 236 -5.85 -1.24 13.22
N GLY A 237 -5.57 -2.36 12.53
CA GLY A 237 -6.58 -3.12 11.80
C GLY A 237 -6.74 -2.71 10.33
N THR A 238 -7.52 -3.53 9.64
CA THR A 238 -8.03 -3.29 8.29
C THR A 238 -9.54 -3.22 8.35
N HIS A 239 -10.12 -2.19 7.76
CA HIS A 239 -11.52 -1.81 7.93
C HIS A 239 -12.29 -2.00 6.64
N GLU A 240 -13.45 -2.63 6.72
CA GLU A 240 -14.34 -2.88 5.59
C GLU A 240 -15.58 -2.00 5.70
N PHE A 241 -15.89 -1.31 4.62
CA PHE A 241 -17.07 -0.49 4.45
C PHE A 241 -17.99 -1.10 3.40
N LEU A 242 -19.29 -1.19 3.70
CA LEU A 242 -20.32 -1.59 2.76
C LEU A 242 -20.93 -0.35 2.12
N LEU A 243 -21.12 -0.37 0.80
CA LEU A 243 -21.94 0.61 0.12
C LEU A 243 -23.42 0.30 0.37
N LEU A 244 -24.12 1.22 1.02
CA LEU A 244 -25.55 1.16 1.26
C LEU A 244 -26.34 1.65 0.03
N ASP A 245 -27.65 1.41 0.06
CA ASP A 245 -28.60 1.82 -0.99
C ASP A 245 -28.75 3.34 -1.11
N ASP A 246 -28.64 4.06 0.01
CA ASP A 246 -28.56 5.53 0.05
C ASP A 246 -27.23 6.08 -0.50
N GLY A 247 -26.29 5.19 -0.83
CA GLY A 247 -25.00 5.52 -1.42
C GLY A 247 -23.92 5.91 -0.42
N LYS A 248 -24.15 5.71 0.88
CA LYS A 248 -23.13 5.92 1.92
C LYS A 248 -22.30 4.67 2.17
N TRP A 249 -21.09 4.88 2.65
CA TRP A 249 -20.17 3.84 3.10
C TRP A 249 -20.31 3.63 4.61
N GLN A 250 -20.70 2.43 5.03
CA GLN A 250 -20.87 2.08 6.44
C GLN A 250 -19.82 1.05 6.88
N HIS A 251 -19.16 1.28 8.01
CA HIS A 251 -18.17 0.39 8.59
C HIS A 251 -18.83 -0.91 9.09
N VAL A 252 -18.47 -2.06 8.52
CA VAL A 252 -19.11 -3.35 8.83
C VAL A 252 -18.19 -4.40 9.42
N LYS A 253 -16.87 -4.27 9.23
CA LYS A 253 -15.89 -5.21 9.78
C LYS A 253 -14.54 -4.56 10.03
N GLU A 254 -13.93 -4.92 11.16
CA GLU A 254 -12.52 -4.68 11.48
C GLU A 254 -11.79 -6.03 11.50
N THR A 255 -10.62 -6.11 10.86
CA THR A 255 -9.76 -7.31 10.88
C THR A 255 -8.38 -6.93 11.42
N THR A 256 -7.99 -7.49 12.57
CA THR A 256 -6.71 -7.20 13.24
C THR A 256 -5.73 -8.38 13.21
N GLU A 257 -6.24 -9.58 12.95
CA GLU A 257 -5.49 -10.83 12.95
C GLU A 257 -5.97 -11.71 11.81
N ILE A 258 -5.04 -12.46 11.21
CA ILE A 258 -5.30 -13.51 10.22
C ILE A 258 -4.82 -14.80 10.85
N ARG A 259 -5.72 -15.78 10.97
CA ARG A 259 -5.41 -17.05 11.64
C ARG A 259 -4.92 -18.09 10.63
N GLU A 260 -4.33 -19.15 11.13
CA GLU A 260 -4.04 -20.33 10.31
C GLU A 260 -5.34 -20.97 9.85
N GLY A 261 -5.42 -21.28 8.55
CA GLY A 261 -6.61 -21.83 7.91
C GLY A 261 -6.27 -22.86 6.84
N LYS A 262 -7.30 -23.56 6.35
CA LYS A 262 -7.19 -24.58 5.28
C LYS A 262 -7.74 -24.06 3.95
N LEU A 263 -7.20 -22.94 3.49
CA LEU A 263 -7.54 -22.26 2.23
C LEU A 263 -6.25 -21.94 1.47
N PHE A 264 -6.25 -22.11 0.15
CA PHE A 264 -5.16 -21.64 -0.70
C PHE A 264 -5.70 -21.08 -2.03
N SER A 265 -4.97 -20.09 -2.55
CA SER A 265 -5.30 -19.34 -3.77
C SER A 265 -4.05 -19.22 -4.66
N PRO A 266 -3.74 -20.25 -5.48
CA PRO A 266 -2.46 -20.35 -6.16
C PRO A 266 -2.42 -19.53 -7.46
N GLY A 267 -1.77 -18.37 -7.41
CA GLY A 267 -1.45 -17.58 -8.60
C GLY A 267 -0.46 -18.31 -9.52
N ASN A 268 -0.60 -18.13 -10.83
CA ASN A 268 0.33 -18.67 -11.84
C ASN A 268 0.62 -20.18 -11.67
N LEU A 269 -0.41 -21.00 -11.42
CA LEU A 269 -0.27 -22.44 -11.14
C LEU A 269 0.55 -23.20 -12.20
N ARG A 270 0.55 -22.75 -13.47
CA ARG A 270 1.38 -23.32 -14.54
C ARG A 270 2.88 -23.37 -14.21
N ALA A 271 3.37 -22.49 -13.34
CA ALA A 271 4.77 -22.44 -12.93
C ALA A 271 5.19 -23.63 -12.05
N THR A 272 4.27 -24.47 -11.58
CA THR A 272 4.64 -25.74 -10.94
C THR A 272 5.32 -26.70 -11.92
N PHE A 273 5.21 -26.46 -13.22
CA PHE A 273 5.82 -27.31 -14.24
C PHE A 273 7.35 -27.25 -14.22
N ASP A 274 7.93 -26.07 -13.99
CA ASP A 274 9.37 -25.81 -14.05
C ASP A 274 9.95 -25.32 -12.71
N ASN A 275 9.11 -25.08 -11.69
CA ASN A 275 9.52 -24.74 -10.34
C ASN A 275 9.17 -25.86 -9.33
N PRO A 276 10.14 -26.75 -8.99
CA PRO A 276 9.89 -27.89 -8.10
C PRO A 276 9.54 -27.48 -6.66
N GLU A 277 10.02 -26.32 -6.19
CA GLU A 277 9.67 -25.82 -4.86
C GLU A 277 8.21 -25.37 -4.81
N TYR A 278 7.71 -24.77 -5.90
CA TYR A 278 6.29 -24.40 -5.97
C TYR A 278 5.39 -25.62 -6.12
N GLU A 279 5.79 -26.61 -6.93
CA GLU A 279 5.09 -27.89 -7.03
C GLU A 279 4.96 -28.58 -5.66
N LYS A 280 6.05 -28.62 -4.89
CA LYS A 280 6.06 -29.20 -3.54
C LYS A 280 5.11 -28.47 -2.59
N LEU A 281 5.02 -27.14 -2.68
CA LEU A 281 4.08 -26.35 -1.89
C LEU A 281 2.63 -26.66 -2.22
N ILE A 282 2.29 -26.75 -3.51
CA ILE A 282 0.94 -27.11 -3.96
C ILE A 282 0.58 -28.53 -3.52
N ASN A 283 1.51 -29.48 -3.67
CA ASN A 283 1.33 -30.86 -3.22
C ASN A 283 1.06 -30.94 -1.71
N TYR A 284 1.70 -30.10 -0.88
CA TYR A 284 1.40 -30.00 0.54
C TYR A 284 -0.07 -29.62 0.79
N TYR A 285 -0.56 -28.54 0.18
CA TYR A 285 -1.96 -28.10 0.34
C TYR A 285 -2.97 -29.16 -0.13
N VAL A 286 -2.68 -29.84 -1.24
CA VAL A 286 -3.52 -30.93 -1.76
C VAL A 286 -3.53 -32.11 -0.78
N SER A 287 -2.37 -32.50 -0.24
CA SER A 287 -2.26 -33.62 0.72
C SER A 287 -3.05 -33.37 2.01
N GLU A 288 -3.04 -32.12 2.49
CA GLU A 288 -3.78 -31.68 3.68
C GLU A 288 -5.25 -31.33 3.44
N LYS A 289 -5.73 -31.54 2.19
CA LYS A 289 -7.11 -31.28 1.73
C LYS A 289 -7.56 -29.83 1.95
N TYR A 290 -6.69 -28.87 1.63
CA TYR A 290 -7.04 -27.46 1.68
C TYR A 290 -8.10 -27.13 0.61
N THR A 291 -8.93 -26.13 0.90
CA THR A 291 -9.94 -25.64 -0.04
C THR A 291 -9.27 -24.74 -1.09
N LEU A 292 -9.55 -24.98 -2.38
CA LEU A 292 -9.10 -24.13 -3.47
C LEU A 292 -10.13 -23.04 -3.76
N ARG A 293 -9.71 -21.78 -3.74
CA ARG A 293 -10.50 -20.64 -4.26
C ARG A 293 -9.55 -19.66 -4.94
N TYR A 294 -9.60 -19.59 -6.27
CA TYR A 294 -8.77 -18.70 -7.09
C TYR A 294 -9.59 -18.26 -8.30
N THR A 295 -9.64 -16.97 -8.54
CA THR A 295 -10.40 -16.36 -9.64
C THR A 295 -9.50 -15.73 -10.69
N GLY A 296 -8.23 -15.49 -10.36
CA GLY A 296 -7.30 -14.79 -11.23
C GLY A 296 -7.22 -13.29 -10.96
N GLY A 297 -8.21 -12.71 -10.26
CA GLY A 297 -8.16 -11.34 -9.77
C GLY A 297 -7.51 -11.27 -8.38
N MET A 298 -6.51 -10.42 -8.23
CA MET A 298 -5.84 -10.21 -6.95
C MET A 298 -6.79 -9.71 -5.86
N VAL A 299 -7.71 -8.79 -6.17
CA VAL A 299 -8.65 -8.19 -5.21
C VAL A 299 -9.51 -9.25 -4.50
N PRO A 300 -10.34 -10.05 -5.19
CA PRO A 300 -11.15 -11.07 -4.52
C PRO A 300 -10.29 -12.14 -3.84
N ASP A 301 -9.20 -12.56 -4.48
CA ASP A 301 -8.39 -13.69 -4.02
C ASP A 301 -7.56 -13.36 -2.77
N VAL A 302 -7.18 -12.10 -2.57
CA VAL A 302 -6.53 -11.61 -1.34
C VAL A 302 -7.57 -11.21 -0.30
N ASN A 303 -8.72 -10.65 -0.70
CA ASN A 303 -9.76 -10.22 0.24
C ASN A 303 -10.36 -11.39 1.04
N GLN A 304 -10.53 -12.56 0.42
CA GLN A 304 -11.05 -13.76 1.12
C GLN A 304 -10.19 -14.21 2.30
N VAL A 305 -8.86 -13.99 2.26
CA VAL A 305 -7.95 -14.36 3.37
C VAL A 305 -8.33 -13.63 4.66
N ARG A 306 -8.81 -12.38 4.54
CA ARG A 306 -9.29 -11.57 5.67
C ARG A 306 -10.68 -11.97 6.17
N ARG A 307 -11.43 -12.80 5.43
CA ARG A 307 -12.80 -13.21 5.78
C ARG A 307 -12.90 -14.61 6.35
N ASP A 308 -12.12 -15.55 5.83
CA ASP A 308 -12.28 -16.98 6.09
C ASP A 308 -11.47 -17.49 7.32
N THR A 309 -11.01 -16.58 8.19
CA THR A 309 -10.26 -16.90 9.42
C THR A 309 -10.83 -16.17 10.64
#